data_AF-A0A3B8PYP2-F1
#
_entry.id   AF-A0A3B8PYP2-F1
#
_cell.length_a   1.000
_cell.length_b   1.000
_cell.length_c   1.000
_cell.angle_alpha   90.00
_cell.angle_beta   90.00
_cell.angle_gamma   90.00
#
_symmetry.space_group_name_H-M   'P 1'
#
loop_
_entity.id
_entity.type
_entity.pdbx_description
1 polymer ?
#
loop_
_entity_poly.entity_id
_entity_poly.type
_entity_poly.pdbx_seq_one_letter_code
_entity_poly.pdbx_strand_id
1 'polypeptide(L)' 'MVPEFRQPDLREFICRSYRIIHRVQHEAHCVEIVRFWHGARGFRHIPPEDAS' A
#
# COMPACT_ATOMS: atom_id res chain seq x y z
N MET A 1 -8.28 -2.35 6.91
CA MET A 1 -7.06 -1.83 7.58
C MET A 1 -5.87 -2.41 6.84
N VAL A 2 -4.87 -1.58 6.52
CA VAL A 2 -3.66 -2.01 5.81
C VAL A 2 -2.56 -2.28 6.84
N PRO A 3 -2.28 -3.54 7.19
CA PRO A 3 -1.45 -3.88 8.37
C PRO A 3 -0.04 -3.27 8.33
N GLU A 4 0.51 -3.10 7.12
CA GLU A 4 1.87 -2.64 6.88
C GLU A 4 2.10 -1.17 7.27
N PHE A 5 1.04 -0.35 7.30
CA PHE A 5 1.16 1.10 7.52
C PHE A 5 0.77 1.57 8.93
N ARG A 6 0.21 0.67 9.77
CA ARG A 6 -0.26 0.97 11.15
C ARG A 6 -1.14 2.24 11.27
N GLN A 7 -1.80 2.62 10.18
CA GLN A 7 -2.68 3.79 10.09
C GLN A 7 -4.12 3.31 9.90
N PRO A 8 -5.03 3.55 10.85
CA PRO A 8 -6.38 2.97 10.85
C PRO A 8 -7.30 3.57 9.78
N ASP A 9 -7.00 4.77 9.29
CA ASP A 9 -7.72 5.47 8.22
C ASP A 9 -7.39 4.94 6.81
N LEU A 10 -6.26 4.24 6.67
CA LEU A 10 -5.88 3.62 5.41
C LEU A 10 -6.70 2.36 5.13
N ARG A 11 -7.21 2.32 3.91
CA ARG A 11 -7.95 1.21 3.32
C ARG A 11 -7.21 0.71 2.10
N GLU A 12 -7.41 -0.57 1.80
CA GLU A 12 -6.96 -1.15 0.55
C GLU A 12 -8.15 -1.51 -0.33
N PHE A 13 -7.94 -1.35 -1.63
CA PHE A 13 -8.82 -1.80 -2.68
C PHE A 13 -8.02 -2.69 -3.63
N ILE A 14 -8.48 -3.93 -3.84
CA ILE A 14 -7.82 -4.89 -4.72
C ILE A 14 -8.53 -4.85 -6.08
N CYS A 15 -7.77 -4.56 -7.14
CA CYS A 15 -8.26 -4.55 -8.51
C CYS A 15 -7.30 -5.33 -9.40
N ARG A 16 -7.76 -6.49 -9.91
CA ARG A 16 -6.91 -7.44 -10.66
C ARG A 16 -5.63 -7.77 -9.87
N SER A 17 -4.47 -7.66 -10.51
CA SER A 17 -3.16 -7.87 -9.91
C SER A 17 -2.64 -6.63 -9.18
N TYR A 18 -3.48 -5.69 -8.75
CA TYR A 18 -3.06 -4.50 -8.02
C TYR A 18 -3.74 -4.38 -6.65
N ARG A 19 -2.96 -3.96 -5.64
CA ARG A 19 -3.46 -3.42 -4.36
C ARG A 19 -3.31 -1.90 -4.41
N ILE A 20 -4.40 -1.19 -4.21
CA ILE A 20 -4.44 0.27 -4.18
C ILE A 20 -4.69 0.70 -2.74
N ILE A 21 -3.73 1.42 -2.16
CA ILE A 21 -3.85 1.94 -0.80
C ILE A 21 -4.39 3.36 -0.88
N HIS A 22 -5.48 3.63 -0.16
CA HIS A 22 -6.16 4.92 -0.19
C HIS A 22 -6.75 5.29 1.17
N ARG A 23 -7.13 6.56 1.32
CA ARG A 23 -7.98 7.04 2.42
C ARG A 23 -9.04 8.00 1.90
N VAL A 24 -10.14 8.10 2.64
CA VAL A 24 -11.20 9.07 2.34
C VAL A 24 -10.98 10.27 3.24
N GLN A 25 -10.85 11.45 2.64
CA GLN A 25 -10.82 12.72 3.36
C GLN A 25 -12.22 13.33 3.28
N HIS A 26 -13.02 13.17 4.34
CA HIS A 26 -14.41 13.63 4.36
C HIS A 26 -14.52 15.15 4.22
N GLU A 27 -13.67 15.91 4.91
CA GLU A 27 -13.68 17.39 4.87
C GLU A 27 -13.31 17.94 3.49
N ALA A 28 -12.37 17.27 2.80
CA ALA A 28 -11.94 17.64 1.46
C ALA A 28 -12.80 17.02 0.34
N HIS A 29 -13.83 16.23 0.70
CA HIS A 29 -14.70 15.49 -0.23
C HIS A 29 -13.92 14.71 -1.29
N CYS A 30 -12.79 14.11 -0.92
CA CYS A 30 -11.90 13.46 -1.87
C CYS A 30 -11.40 12.10 -1.38
N VAL A 31 -10.88 11.32 -2.32
CA VAL A 31 -10.14 10.09 -2.04
C VAL A 31 -8.68 10.33 -2.39
N GLU A 32 -7.82 10.18 -1.40
CA GLU A 32 -6.38 10.27 -1.60
C GLU A 32 -5.83 8.88 -1.90
N ILE A 33 -5.11 8.76 -3.01
CA ILE A 33 -4.38 7.54 -3.36
C ILE A 33 -2.97 7.64 -2.80
N VAL A 34 -2.65 6.76 -1.86
CA VAL A 34 -1.35 6.73 -1.18
C VAL A 34 -0.34 5.92 -2.00
N ARG A 35 -0.76 4.77 -2.55
CA ARG A 35 0.15 3.90 -3.30
C ARG A 35 -0.57 2.89 -4.20
N PHE A 36 0.09 2.56 -5.31
CA PHE A 36 -0.24 1.39 -6.14
C PHE A 36 0.83 0.31 -5.94
N TRP A 37 0.40 -0.90 -5.59
CA TRP A 37 1.23 -2.11 -5.54
C TRP A 37 0.78 -3.09 -6.60
N HIS A 38 1.71 -3.63 -7.38
CA HIS A 38 1.42 -4.76 -8.25
C HIS A 38 1.63 -6.04 -7.44
N GLY A 39 0.60 -6.88 -7.32
CA GLY A 39 0.60 -8.11 -6.54
C GLY A 39 1.64 -9.15 -6.99
N ALA A 40 2.12 -9.08 -8.24
CA ALA A 40 3.24 -9.94 -8.69
C ALA A 40 4.63 -9.39 -8.31
N ARG A 41 4.72 -8.14 -7.83
CA ARG A 41 5.95 -7.62 -7.21
C ARG A 41 5.92 -8.02 -5.74
N GLY A 42 6.20 -9.29 -5.49
CA GLY A 42 6.50 -9.79 -4.15
C GLY A 42 7.62 -8.97 -3.51
N PHE A 43 7.60 -8.92 -2.18
CA PHE A 43 8.64 -8.32 -1.36
C PHE A 43 10.03 -8.73 -1.90
N ARG A 44 10.86 -7.77 -2.31
CA ARG A 44 12.27 -8.06 -2.62
C ARG A 44 12.92 -8.43 -1.29
N HIS A 45 13.05 -9.73 -1.03
CA HIS A 45 13.93 -10.23 0.02
C HIS A 45 15.36 -9.99 -0.47
N ILE A 46 15.97 -8.86 -0.08
CA ILE A 46 17.41 -8.67 -0.21
C ILE A 46 18.02 -9.48 0.93
N PRO A 47 18.72 -10.59 0.67
CA PRO A 47 19.43 -11.30 1.72
C PRO A 47 20.46 -10.34 2.35
N PRO A 48 20.67 -10.40 3.67
CA PRO A 48 21.68 -9.58 4.33
C PRO A 48 23.08 -10.15 4.04
N GLU A 49 23.59 -10.00 2.82
CA GLU A 49 25.00 -10.37 2.53
C GLU A 49 25.58 -9.66 1.29
N ASP A 50 25.37 -8.35 1.16
CA ASP A 50 26.15 -7.50 0.23
C ASP A 50 26.37 -6.10 0.84
N ALA A 51 26.68 -6.05 2.14
CA ALA A 51 27.33 -4.90 2.75
C ALA A 51 28.76 -5.35 3.08
N SER A 52 29.60 -5.39 2.04
CA SER A 52 31.06 -5.41 2.21
C SER A 52 31.54 -4.09 2.80
#